data_AF-A0A7V8FBN8-F1
#
_entry.id   AF-A0A7V8FBN8-F1
#
_cell.length_a   1.000
_cell.length_b   1.000
_cell.length_c   1.000
_cell.angle_alpha   90.00
_cell.angle_beta   90.00
_cell.angle_gamma   90.00
#
_symmetry.space_group_name_H-M   'P 1'
#
loop_
_entity.id
_entity.type
_entity.pdbx_description
1 polymer ?
#
loop_
_entity_poly.entity_id
_entity_poly.type
_entity_poly.pdbx_seq_one_letter_code
_entity_poly.pdbx_strand_id
1 'polypeptide(L)'
;MADYVTLLGAEQVQSAGHCMARAAEDMQQASYSISESVDRLTRALDEHASRIEAAQQANGDGRRLIGWRMADYTAETSDPATAKNWSANVPVLPIFEGDPNTKIGFTLETSHG
;
A
#
# COMPACT_ATOMS: atom_id res chain seq x y z
N MET A 1 -12.96 61.33 30.56
CA MET A 1 -11.96 60.61 29.75
C MET A 1 -11.81 59.12 30.13
N ALA A 2 -12.59 58.58 31.07
CA ALA A 2 -12.51 57.15 31.45
C ALA A 2 -13.43 56.23 30.62
N ASP A 3 -14.60 56.71 30.16
CA ASP A 3 -15.58 55.89 29.43
C ASP A 3 -15.11 55.38 28.06
N TYR A 4 -14.26 56.13 27.37
CA TYR A 4 -13.79 55.75 26.03
C TYR A 4 -12.79 54.58 26.04
N VAL A 5 -12.05 54.37 27.13
CA VAL A 5 -11.08 53.28 27.25
C VAL A 5 -11.80 51.94 27.53
N THR A 6 -12.88 51.99 28.31
CA THR A 6 -13.69 50.81 28.64
C THR A 6 -14.52 50.34 27.43
N LEU A 7 -15.04 51.27 26.62
CA LEU A 7 -15.76 50.93 25.38
C LEU A 7 -14.85 50.25 24.34
N LEU A 8 -13.61 50.74 24.17
CA LEU A 8 -12.66 50.19 23.19
C LEU A 8 -12.27 48.73 23.51
N GLY A 9 -12.18 48.39 24.80
CA GLY A 9 -11.90 47.02 25.25
C GLY A 9 -13.07 46.06 25.02
N ALA A 10 -14.31 46.53 25.17
CA ALA A 10 -15.50 45.70 24.99
C ALA A 10 -15.72 45.32 23.51
N GLU A 11 -15.52 46.26 22.58
CA GLU A 11 -15.62 45.98 21.14
C GLU A 11 -14.52 45.02 20.65
N GLN A 12 -13.30 45.15 21.15
CA GLN A 12 -12.19 44.24 20.81
C GLN A 12 -12.45 42.82 21.29
N VAL A 13 -13.01 42.65 22.50
CA VAL A 13 -13.39 41.33 23.03
C VAL A 13 -14.55 40.73 22.24
N GLN A 14 -15.55 41.53 21.87
CA GLN A 14 -16.67 41.07 21.05
C GLN A 14 -16.22 40.66 19.64
N SER A 15 -15.33 41.45 19.03
CA SER A 15 -14.72 41.14 17.74
C SER A 15 -13.85 39.88 17.81
N ALA A 16 -13.05 39.72 18.86
CA ALA A 16 -12.27 38.51 19.09
C ALA A 16 -13.17 37.28 19.26
N GLY A 17 -14.27 37.41 20.00
CA GLY A 17 -15.28 36.36 20.15
C GLY A 17 -15.92 35.96 18.82
N HIS A 18 -16.26 36.92 17.96
CA HIS A 18 -16.77 36.64 16.61
C HIS A 18 -15.74 35.96 15.72
N CYS A 19 -14.48 36.41 15.75
CA CYS A 19 -13.39 35.75 15.02
C CYS A 19 -13.17 34.31 15.48
N MET A 20 -13.21 34.08 16.80
CA MET A 20 -13.07 32.74 17.38
C MET A 20 -14.25 31.84 17.03
N ALA A 21 -15.49 32.36 17.08
CA ALA A 21 -16.68 31.61 16.67
C ALA A 21 -16.59 31.17 15.21
N ARG A 22 -16.21 32.09 14.33
CA ARG A 22 -16.01 31.78 12.90
C ARG A 22 -14.89 30.78 12.66
N ALA A 23 -13.76 30.94 13.34
CA ALA A 23 -12.66 29.98 13.25
C ALA A 23 -13.07 28.59 13.75
N ALA A 24 -13.89 28.51 14.81
CA ALA A 24 -14.40 27.24 15.31
C ALA A 24 -15.37 26.57 14.31
N GLU A 25 -16.23 27.34 13.65
CA GLU A 25 -17.09 26.85 12.56
C GLU A 25 -16.26 26.32 11.38
N ASP A 26 -15.25 27.09 10.94
CA ASP A 26 -14.34 26.69 9.85
C ASP A 26 -13.58 25.40 10.22
N MET A 27 -13.10 25.29 11.47
CA MET A 27 -12.44 24.08 11.98
C MET A 27 -13.38 22.89 12.04
N GLN A 28 -14.64 23.08 12.45
CA GLN A 28 -15.63 22.02 12.50
C GLN A 28 -15.98 21.51 11.09
N GLN A 29 -16.14 22.42 10.13
CA GLN A 29 -16.36 22.08 8.73
C GLN A 29 -15.17 21.33 8.12
N ALA A 30 -13.95 21.82 8.39
CA ALA A 30 -12.72 21.14 7.97
C ALA A 30 -12.64 19.74 8.58
N SER A 31 -12.95 19.58 9.87
CA SER A 31 -12.96 18.29 10.54
C SER A 31 -13.93 17.30 9.89
N TYR A 32 -15.15 17.71 9.53
CA TYR A 32 -16.08 16.84 8.83
C TYR A 32 -15.57 16.41 7.45
N SER A 33 -14.96 17.33 6.70
CA SER A 33 -14.39 17.01 5.39
C SER A 33 -13.22 16.01 5.50
N ILE A 34 -12.40 16.13 6.56
CA ILE A 34 -11.32 15.20 6.83
C ILE A 34 -11.89 13.83 7.19
N SER A 35 -12.88 13.75 8.08
CA SER A 35 -13.54 12.49 8.42
C SER A 35 -14.09 11.77 7.20
N GLU A 36 -14.78 12.50 6.31
CA GLU A 36 -15.29 11.91 5.06
C GLU A 36 -14.15 11.42 4.15
N SER A 37 -13.05 12.17 4.04
CA SER A 37 -11.89 11.76 3.26
C SER A 37 -11.22 10.50 3.83
N VAL A 38 -11.14 10.38 5.16
CA VAL A 38 -10.60 9.20 5.85
C VAL A 38 -11.48 7.99 5.59
N ASP A 39 -12.80 8.11 5.69
CA ASP A 39 -13.73 7.01 5.40
C ASP A 39 -13.60 6.51 3.96
N ARG A 40 -13.43 7.42 2.99
CA ARG A 40 -13.20 7.07 1.58
C ARG A 40 -11.87 6.35 1.41
N LEU A 41 -10.80 6.81 2.05
CA LEU A 41 -9.49 6.17 1.99
C LEU A 41 -9.50 4.77 2.62
N THR A 42 -10.14 4.60 3.78
CA THR A 42 -10.28 3.29 4.43
C THR A 42 -10.98 2.29 3.51
N ARG A 43 -12.10 2.69 2.88
CA ARG A 43 -12.81 1.82 1.92
C ARG A 43 -11.95 1.47 0.72
N ALA A 44 -11.18 2.42 0.18
CA ALA A 44 -10.28 2.15 -0.92
C ALA A 44 -9.18 1.16 -0.52
N LEU A 45 -8.61 1.30 0.68
CA LEU A 45 -7.61 0.38 1.20
C LEU A 45 -8.18 -1.03 1.40
N ASP A 46 -9.38 -1.15 1.95
CA ASP A 46 -10.06 -2.44 2.12
C ASP A 46 -10.34 -3.11 0.76
N GLU A 47 -10.77 -2.34 -0.24
CA GLU A 47 -10.96 -2.87 -1.60
C GLU A 47 -9.62 -3.31 -2.22
N HIS A 48 -8.55 -2.53 -2.03
CA HIS A 48 -7.21 -2.91 -2.49
C HIS A 48 -6.70 -4.18 -1.81
N ALA A 49 -6.87 -4.30 -0.49
CA ALA A 49 -6.48 -5.49 0.26
C ALA A 49 -7.25 -6.72 -0.23
N SER A 50 -8.58 -6.61 -0.37
CA SER A 50 -9.44 -7.67 -0.88
C SER A 50 -9.04 -8.12 -2.29
N ARG A 51 -8.66 -7.18 -3.17
CA ARG A 51 -8.16 -7.49 -4.52
C ARG A 51 -6.82 -8.21 -4.49
N ILE A 52 -5.91 -7.83 -3.60
CA ILE A 52 -4.62 -8.50 -3.44
C ILE A 52 -4.85 -9.93 -2.94
N GLU A 53 -5.70 -10.12 -1.93
CA GLU A 53 -6.04 -11.44 -1.41
C GLU A 53 -6.70 -12.34 -2.48
N ALA A 54 -7.66 -11.80 -3.22
CA ALA A 54 -8.30 -12.52 -4.32
C ALA A 54 -7.30 -12.87 -5.43
N ALA A 55 -6.37 -11.97 -5.76
CA ALA A 55 -5.30 -12.25 -6.73
C ALA A 55 -4.31 -13.29 -6.20
N GLN A 56 -3.98 -13.29 -4.91
CA GLN A 56 -3.13 -14.31 -4.29
C GLN A 56 -3.80 -15.69 -4.29
N GLN A 57 -5.10 -15.74 -3.97
CA GLN A 57 -5.89 -16.98 -4.02
C GLN A 57 -6.04 -17.49 -5.46
N ALA A 58 -6.26 -16.59 -6.43
CA ALA A 58 -6.37 -16.95 -7.84
C ALA A 58 -5.04 -17.40 -8.47
N ASN A 59 -3.89 -16.94 -7.94
CA ASN A 59 -2.56 -17.43 -8.33
C ASN A 59 -2.20 -18.79 -7.71
N GLY A 60 -3.15 -19.44 -7.03
CA GLY A 60 -3.39 -20.88 -7.11
C GLY A 60 -2.16 -21.78 -7.03
N ASP A 61 -1.53 -21.84 -5.86
CA ASP A 61 -0.89 -23.08 -5.40
C ASP A 61 -0.49 -23.05 -3.92
N GLY A 62 -0.39 -21.87 -3.29
CA GLY A 62 0.17 -21.72 -1.93
C GLY A 62 1.64 -22.15 -1.81
N ARG A 63 2.19 -22.80 -2.85
CA ARG A 63 3.57 -23.17 -3.00
C ARG A 63 4.43 -21.95 -3.21
N ARG A 64 5.59 -21.94 -2.57
CA ARG A 64 6.55 -20.84 -2.66
C ARG A 64 7.10 -20.75 -4.09
N LEU A 65 7.11 -19.56 -4.67
CA LEU A 65 7.85 -19.29 -5.90
C LEU A 65 9.36 -19.41 -5.61
N ILE A 66 10.05 -20.30 -6.31
CA ILE A 66 11.48 -20.58 -6.11
C ILE A 66 12.36 -20.11 -7.28
N GLY A 67 11.76 -19.80 -8.43
CA GLY A 67 12.47 -19.27 -9.57
C GLY A 67 11.60 -19.09 -10.80
N TRP A 68 12.26 -18.95 -11.94
CA TRP A 68 11.66 -18.76 -13.26
C TRP A 68 12.38 -19.62 -14.29
N ARG A 69 11.63 -20.17 -15.24
CA ARG A 69 12.15 -20.93 -16.38
C ARG A 69 11.79 -20.24 -17.69
N MET A 70 12.61 -20.43 -18.72
CA MET A 70 12.16 -20.16 -20.09
C MET A 70 11.06 -21.16 -20.47
N ALA A 71 10.09 -20.74 -21.28
CA ALA A 71 8.97 -21.60 -21.70
C ALA A 71 9.39 -22.82 -22.53
N ASP A 72 10.60 -22.80 -23.08
CA ASP A 72 11.22 -23.93 -23.78
C ASP A 72 12.01 -24.87 -22.85
N TYR A 73 11.99 -24.63 -21.54
CA TYR A 73 12.67 -25.42 -20.50
C TYR A 73 14.20 -25.49 -20.65
N THR A 74 14.80 -24.61 -21.44
CA THR A 74 16.25 -24.62 -21.71
C THR A 74 17.07 -24.05 -20.56
N ALA A 75 16.53 -23.04 -19.88
CA ALA A 75 17.19 -22.34 -18.79
C ALA A 75 16.23 -22.05 -17.64
N GLU A 76 16.80 -22.02 -16.44
CA GLU A 76 16.11 -21.69 -15.19
C GLU A 76 16.99 -20.75 -14.37
N THR A 77 16.39 -19.79 -13.67
CA THR A 77 17.08 -18.94 -12.70
C THR A 77 16.23 -18.66 -11.45
N SER A 78 16.87 -18.56 -10.27
CA SER A 78 16.23 -18.06 -9.05
C SER A 78 16.37 -16.53 -8.90
N ASP A 79 17.19 -15.90 -9.75
CA ASP A 79 17.40 -14.46 -9.76
C ASP A 79 16.32 -13.74 -10.61
N PRO A 80 15.48 -12.87 -10.00
CA PRO A 80 14.45 -12.13 -10.72
C PRO A 80 15.01 -11.20 -11.81
N ALA A 81 16.21 -10.65 -11.62
CA ALA A 81 16.80 -9.73 -12.59
C ALA A 81 17.15 -10.45 -13.90
N THR A 82 17.75 -11.64 -13.78
CA THR A 82 18.03 -12.52 -14.91
C THR A 82 16.74 -12.95 -15.63
N ALA A 83 15.69 -13.35 -14.89
CA ALA A 83 14.40 -13.72 -15.47
C ALA A 83 13.75 -12.56 -16.26
N LYS A 84 13.88 -11.33 -15.76
CA LYS A 84 13.36 -10.13 -16.43
C LYS A 84 14.11 -9.79 -17.73
N ASN A 85 15.41 -10.09 -17.80
CA ASN A 85 16.16 -9.92 -19.05
C ASN A 85 15.69 -10.92 -20.14
N TRP A 86 15.27 -12.12 -19.74
CA TRP A 86 14.73 -13.11 -20.66
C TRP A 86 13.34 -12.73 -21.17
N SER A 87 12.47 -12.21 -20.30
CA SER A 87 11.08 -11.87 -20.66
C SER A 87 10.95 -10.81 -21.76
N ALA A 88 12.02 -10.08 -22.07
CA ALA A 88 12.08 -9.17 -23.21
C ALA A 88 12.07 -9.91 -24.58
N ASN A 89 12.58 -11.14 -24.64
CA ASN A 89 12.81 -11.87 -25.88
C ASN A 89 12.13 -13.25 -25.93
N VAL A 90 11.87 -13.87 -24.77
CA VAL A 90 11.28 -15.22 -24.67
C VAL A 90 10.25 -15.27 -23.54
N PRO A 91 9.16 -16.05 -23.67
CA PRO A 91 8.21 -16.24 -22.58
C PRO A 91 8.88 -16.92 -21.38
N VAL A 92 8.57 -16.43 -20.18
CA VAL A 92 9.11 -16.92 -18.91
C VAL A 92 7.97 -17.44 -18.05
N LEU A 93 8.14 -18.64 -17.50
CA LEU A 93 7.16 -19.29 -16.62
C LEU A 93 7.68 -19.31 -15.18
N PRO A 94 6.80 -19.08 -14.17
CA PRO A 94 7.18 -19.23 -12.77
C PRO A 94 7.47 -20.70 -12.43
N ILE A 95 8.41 -20.93 -11.52
CA ILE A 95 8.73 -22.24 -10.94
C ILE A 95 8.37 -22.20 -9.46
N PHE A 96 7.50 -23.11 -9.04
CA PHE A 96 7.08 -23.24 -7.65
C PHE A 96 7.77 -24.42 -6.97
N GLU A 97 7.78 -24.41 -5.63
CA GLU A 97 8.29 -25.52 -4.82
C GLU A 97 7.61 -26.86 -5.18
N GLY A 98 8.40 -27.93 -5.30
CA GLY A 98 7.90 -29.25 -5.71
C GLY A 98 7.55 -29.38 -7.20
N ASP A 99 7.93 -28.40 -8.04
CA ASP A 99 7.86 -28.56 -9.48
C ASP A 99 8.79 -29.70 -9.94
N PRO A 100 8.25 -30.79 -10.54
CA PRO A 100 9.04 -31.98 -10.87
C PRO A 100 10.08 -31.73 -11.96
N ASN A 101 9.95 -30.62 -12.70
CA ASN A 101 10.82 -30.26 -13.81
C ASN A 101 11.79 -29.14 -13.44
N THR A 102 11.96 -28.80 -12.15
CA THR A 102 12.95 -27.80 -11.69
C THR A 102 14.32 -28.43 -11.44
N LYS A 103 15.37 -27.70 -11.84
CA LYS A 103 16.78 -27.96 -11.52
C LYS A 103 17.28 -27.01 -10.44
N ILE A 104 16.57 -25.91 -10.20
CA ILE A 104 16.82 -24.97 -9.10
C ILE A 104 16.31 -25.61 -7.82
N GLY A 105 17.22 -26.24 -7.07
CA GLY A 105 16.90 -26.80 -5.76
C GLY A 105 16.65 -28.31 -5.75
N PHE A 106 17.65 -29.08 -6.16
CA PHE A 106 17.92 -30.40 -5.56
C PHE A 106 19.34 -30.46 -5.02
N THR A 107 19.74 -29.44 -4.24
CA THR A 107 20.86 -29.62 -3.32
C THR A 107 20.26 -30.13 -2.02
N LEU A 108 19.97 -31.43 -1.99
CA LEU A 108 20.00 -32.16 -0.73
C LEU A 108 21.41 -31.92 -0.17
N GLU A 109 21.53 -31.06 0.83
CA GLU A 109 22.60 -31.20 1.79
C GLU A 109 22.39 -32.55 2.51
N THR A 110 22.73 -33.65 1.83
CA THR A 110 23.11 -34.88 2.52
C THR A 110 24.39 -34.55 3.27
N SER A 111 24.22 -34.00 4.48
CA SER A 111 25.21 -34.06 5.54
C SER A 111 25.54 -35.54 5.76
N HIS A 112 26.66 -35.96 5.19
CA HIS A 112 27.33 -37.22 5.45
C HIS A 112 28.68 -36.83 6.04
N GLY A 113 28.93 -37.20 7.29
CA GLY A 113 30.19 -36.97 8.00
C GLY A 113 29.98 -36.53 9.44
#